data_AF-A0A7J2K7X9-F1
#
_entry.id   AF-A0A7J2K7X9-F1
#
_cell.length_a   1.000
_cell.length_b   1.000
_cell.length_c   1.000
_cell.angle_alpha   90.00
_cell.angle_beta   90.00
_cell.angle_gamma   90.00
#
_symmetry.space_group_name_H-M   'P 1'
#
loop_
_entity.id
_entity.type
_entity.pdbx_description
1 polymer ?
#
loop_
_entity_poly.entity_id
_entity_poly.type
_entity_poly.pdbx_seq_one_letter_code
_entity_poly.pdbx_strand_id
1 'polypeptide(L)'
;MGIAMNWGAITASTIACALAILLLFSFIQYHALNSEYMSLYNSYHDLKNRYEELQEEYGKTVSKLKVISEENAKLRENYSKLAESYERLKLQYDDVERRYEDLKEKYDDLMSKYSEISVSFPRIKERLEEISDRILTPSDRIPDMLRQSNPAMVEDIVHGELKLRAETPPEIKARKILEWMMLNLEYLDDDFHQYLIGATLESHQDFFSLPNETLVRGGGDCEDLATLVYTMLKAVLKKGEQIYIIQISGGETRHIGVAYKLKDKLMIIDPAGGYVTNAKVLLEMFMKKELKTYKVWLNPLGIRREWKRFLIKGGFAKLTYMEEVEAYRFLEARDAVTLWLNHWRGEIIHPSISMVANDTFVKTFTTTQEFLDWIEKS
;
A
#
# COMPACT_ATOMS: atom_id res chain seq x y z
N MET A 1 -29.71 -86.89 -157.11
CA MET A 1 -29.49 -87.65 -155.87
C MET A 1 -29.74 -86.67 -154.72
N GLY A 2 -30.97 -86.69 -154.17
CA GLY A 2 -31.36 -85.75 -153.11
C GLY A 2 -30.98 -86.28 -151.73
N ILE A 3 -30.50 -85.40 -150.86
CA ILE A 3 -30.45 -85.64 -149.41
C ILE A 3 -31.19 -84.46 -148.77
N ALA A 4 -32.36 -84.74 -148.24
CA ALA A 4 -33.18 -83.82 -147.47
C ALA A 4 -32.59 -83.64 -146.06
N MET A 5 -32.43 -82.38 -145.63
CA MET A 5 -31.93 -81.99 -144.30
C MET A 5 -32.89 -82.41 -143.17
N ASN A 6 -32.37 -83.08 -142.15
CA ASN A 6 -33.10 -83.41 -140.92
C ASN A 6 -33.01 -82.24 -139.92
N TRP A 7 -33.94 -81.31 -140.01
CA TRP A 7 -34.00 -80.12 -139.15
C TRP A 7 -34.29 -80.42 -137.67
N GLY A 8 -34.82 -81.60 -137.32
CA GLY A 8 -35.18 -81.95 -135.93
C GLY A 8 -33.98 -82.21 -134.99
N ALA A 9 -32.85 -82.67 -135.53
CA ALA A 9 -31.64 -82.90 -134.73
C ALA A 9 -30.90 -81.59 -134.41
N ILE A 10 -30.93 -80.62 -135.34
CA ILE A 10 -30.30 -79.30 -135.19
C ILE A 10 -31.09 -78.43 -134.21
N THR A 11 -32.43 -78.48 -134.22
CA THR A 11 -33.28 -77.75 -133.27
C THR A 11 -33.16 -78.30 -131.84
N ALA A 12 -33.09 -79.62 -131.65
CA ALA A 12 -32.88 -80.21 -130.33
C ALA A 12 -31.49 -79.87 -129.74
N SER A 13 -30.45 -79.89 -130.56
CA SER A 13 -29.07 -79.54 -130.14
C SER A 13 -28.92 -78.05 -129.79
N THR A 14 -29.53 -77.16 -130.57
CA THR A 14 -29.51 -75.70 -130.29
C THR A 14 -30.29 -75.34 -129.04
N ILE A 15 -31.44 -75.99 -128.80
CA ILE A 15 -32.21 -75.85 -127.54
C ILE A 15 -31.40 -76.37 -126.36
N ALA A 16 -30.71 -77.52 -126.50
CA ALA A 16 -29.85 -78.06 -125.45
C ALA A 16 -28.67 -77.14 -125.12
N CYS A 17 -28.02 -76.54 -126.13
CA CYS A 17 -26.97 -75.54 -125.93
C CYS A 17 -27.49 -74.26 -125.27
N ALA A 18 -28.67 -73.76 -125.67
CA ALA A 18 -29.29 -72.59 -125.06
C ALA A 18 -29.66 -72.85 -123.59
N LEU A 19 -30.19 -74.03 -123.28
CA LEU A 19 -30.47 -74.47 -121.91
C LEU A 19 -29.19 -74.63 -121.09
N ALA A 20 -28.11 -75.18 -121.66
CA ALA A 20 -26.82 -75.28 -120.99
C ALA A 20 -26.21 -73.91 -120.68
N ILE A 21 -26.31 -72.94 -121.59
CA ILE A 21 -25.86 -71.56 -121.39
C ILE A 21 -26.71 -70.86 -120.32
N LEU A 22 -28.04 -71.04 -120.34
CA LEU A 22 -28.93 -70.51 -119.30
C LEU A 22 -28.64 -71.12 -117.93
N LEU A 23 -28.38 -72.42 -117.86
CA LEU A 23 -27.97 -73.10 -116.63
C LEU A 23 -26.62 -72.57 -116.13
N LEU A 24 -25.63 -72.42 -117.00
CA LEU A 24 -24.33 -71.81 -116.67
C LEU A 24 -24.47 -70.37 -116.18
N PHE A 25 -25.27 -69.56 -116.85
CA PHE A 25 -25.53 -68.18 -116.44
C PHE A 25 -26.27 -68.12 -115.10
N SER A 26 -27.28 -68.97 -114.89
CA SER A 26 -27.99 -69.09 -113.61
C SER A 26 -27.07 -69.56 -112.49
N PHE A 27 -26.10 -70.43 -112.79
CA PHE A 27 -25.11 -70.90 -111.84
C PHE A 27 -24.12 -69.80 -111.44
N ILE A 28 -23.66 -68.99 -112.41
CA ILE A 28 -22.82 -67.82 -112.14
C ILE A 28 -23.58 -66.77 -111.32
N GLN A 29 -24.83 -66.48 -111.66
CA GLN A 29 -25.69 -65.56 -110.89
C GLN A 29 -25.95 -66.08 -109.47
N TYR A 30 -26.20 -67.37 -109.31
CA TYR A 30 -26.35 -68.01 -108.01
C TYR A 30 -25.07 -67.89 -107.18
N HIS A 31 -23.89 -68.12 -107.77
CA HIS A 31 -22.63 -67.97 -107.06
C HIS A 31 -22.35 -66.52 -106.66
N ALA A 32 -22.63 -65.54 -107.52
CA ALA A 32 -22.50 -64.12 -107.21
C ALA A 32 -23.46 -63.71 -106.06
N LEU A 33 -24.73 -64.08 -106.15
CA LEU A 33 -25.73 -63.82 -105.13
C LEU A 33 -25.39 -64.51 -103.80
N ASN A 34 -24.91 -65.75 -103.85
CA ASN A 34 -24.46 -66.48 -102.66
C ASN A 34 -23.23 -65.82 -102.02
N SER A 35 -22.31 -65.27 -102.83
CA SER A 35 -21.18 -64.50 -102.34
C SER A 35 -21.63 -63.20 -101.66
N GLU A 36 -22.56 -62.46 -102.26
CA GLU A 36 -23.16 -61.26 -101.65
C GLU A 36 -23.93 -61.59 -100.36
N TYR A 37 -24.71 -62.66 -100.35
CA TYR A 37 -25.39 -63.17 -99.17
C TYR A 37 -24.40 -63.50 -98.04
N MET A 38 -23.32 -64.22 -98.35
CA MET A 38 -22.30 -64.56 -97.35
C MET A 38 -21.57 -63.30 -96.83
N SER A 39 -21.32 -62.31 -97.69
CA SER A 39 -20.74 -61.02 -97.28
C SER A 39 -21.68 -60.22 -96.37
N LEU A 40 -22.96 -60.15 -96.72
CA LEU A 40 -23.99 -59.50 -95.91
C LEU A 40 -24.22 -60.21 -94.58
N TYR A 41 -24.24 -61.55 -94.59
CA TYR A 41 -24.35 -62.38 -93.39
C TYR A 41 -23.21 -62.12 -92.42
N ASN A 42 -21.96 -62.09 -92.93
CA ASN A 42 -20.79 -61.77 -92.12
C ASN A 42 -20.83 -60.33 -91.59
N SER A 43 -21.25 -59.36 -92.42
CA SER A 43 -21.37 -57.96 -92.02
C SER A 43 -22.43 -57.75 -90.94
N TYR A 44 -23.57 -58.44 -91.06
CA TYR A 44 -24.61 -58.45 -90.03
C TYR A 44 -24.10 -59.05 -88.72
N HIS A 45 -23.37 -60.16 -88.78
CA HIS A 45 -22.83 -60.81 -87.60
C HIS A 45 -21.77 -59.93 -86.90
N ASP A 46 -20.90 -59.27 -87.66
CA ASP A 46 -19.92 -58.31 -87.12
C ASP A 46 -20.61 -57.10 -86.46
N LEU A 47 -21.61 -56.52 -87.13
CA LEU A 47 -22.39 -55.40 -86.57
C LEU A 47 -23.12 -55.81 -85.28
N LYS A 48 -23.70 -57.01 -85.24
CA LYS A 48 -24.37 -57.55 -84.06
C LYS A 48 -23.39 -57.68 -82.89
N ASN A 49 -22.20 -58.24 -83.13
CA ASN A 49 -21.18 -58.39 -82.09
C ASN A 49 -20.71 -57.02 -81.56
N ARG A 50 -20.46 -56.04 -82.45
CA ARG A 50 -20.12 -54.67 -82.04
C ARG A 50 -21.22 -53.99 -81.23
N TYR A 51 -22.49 -54.24 -81.57
CA TYR A 51 -23.62 -53.72 -80.81
C TYR A 51 -23.67 -54.33 -79.40
N GLU A 52 -23.47 -55.64 -79.28
CA GLU A 52 -23.43 -56.33 -77.99
C GLU A 52 -22.26 -55.83 -77.11
N GLU A 53 -21.07 -55.64 -77.71
CA GLU A 53 -19.91 -55.04 -77.03
C GLU A 53 -20.19 -53.61 -76.55
N LEU A 54 -20.77 -52.77 -77.41
CA LEU A 54 -21.13 -51.39 -77.07
C LEU A 54 -22.19 -51.34 -75.95
N GLN A 55 -23.15 -52.26 -75.97
CA GLN A 55 -24.17 -52.37 -74.94
C GLN A 55 -23.55 -52.75 -73.59
N GLU A 56 -22.57 -53.65 -73.57
CA GLU A 56 -21.83 -54.01 -72.36
C GLU A 56 -20.99 -52.82 -71.83
N GLU A 57 -20.31 -52.11 -72.73
CA GLU A 57 -19.52 -50.93 -72.38
C GLU A 57 -20.39 -49.80 -71.82
N TYR A 58 -21.57 -49.58 -72.41
CA TYR A 58 -22.55 -48.63 -71.91
C TYR A 58 -23.00 -49.01 -70.48
N GLY A 59 -23.30 -50.28 -70.23
CA GLY A 59 -23.66 -50.77 -68.89
C GLY A 59 -22.56 -50.56 -67.85
N LYS A 60 -21.29 -50.82 -68.23
CA LYS A 60 -20.12 -50.54 -67.39
C LYS A 60 -19.98 -49.05 -67.08
N THR A 61 -20.20 -48.19 -68.08
CA THR A 61 -20.09 -46.74 -67.93
C THR A 61 -21.16 -46.17 -67.01
N VAL A 62 -22.42 -46.61 -67.15
CA VAL A 62 -23.52 -46.22 -66.25
C VAL A 62 -23.22 -46.64 -64.80
N SER A 63 -22.67 -47.84 -64.60
CA SER A 63 -22.30 -48.33 -63.28
C SER A 63 -21.20 -47.47 -62.64
N LYS A 64 -20.16 -47.12 -63.42
CA LYS A 64 -19.09 -46.20 -62.97
C LYS A 64 -19.63 -44.82 -62.61
N LEU A 65 -20.53 -44.26 -63.42
CA LEU A 65 -21.14 -42.96 -63.17
C LEU A 65 -21.94 -42.95 -61.85
N LYS A 66 -22.66 -44.04 -61.56
CA LYS A 66 -23.40 -44.19 -60.31
C LYS A 66 -22.47 -44.17 -59.08
N VAL A 67 -21.38 -44.95 -59.13
CA VAL A 67 -20.37 -44.98 -58.04
C VAL A 67 -19.77 -43.59 -57.82
N ILE A 68 -19.34 -42.91 -58.88
CA ILE A 68 -18.78 -41.56 -58.80
C ILE A 68 -19.80 -40.56 -58.21
N SER A 69 -21.07 -40.69 -58.58
CA SER A 69 -22.14 -39.84 -58.03
C SER A 69 -22.31 -40.04 -56.52
N GLU A 70 -22.26 -41.29 -56.05
CA GLU A 70 -22.37 -41.62 -54.62
C GLU A 70 -21.14 -41.13 -53.83
N GLU A 71 -19.94 -41.27 -54.38
CA GLU A 71 -18.70 -40.74 -53.80
C GLU A 71 -18.72 -39.21 -53.71
N ASN A 72 -19.18 -38.53 -54.77
CA ASN A 72 -19.33 -37.08 -54.78
C ASN A 72 -20.33 -36.59 -53.73
N ALA A 73 -21.42 -37.33 -53.50
CA ALA A 73 -22.39 -37.00 -52.45
C ALA A 73 -21.76 -37.09 -51.05
N LYS A 74 -21.01 -38.17 -50.76
CA LYS A 74 -20.28 -38.34 -49.49
C LYS A 74 -19.23 -37.25 -49.30
N LEU A 75 -18.50 -36.89 -50.36
CA LEU A 75 -17.48 -35.84 -50.30
C LEU A 75 -18.11 -34.48 -49.96
N ARG A 76 -19.26 -34.15 -50.55
CA ARG A 76 -20.00 -32.91 -50.22
C ARG A 76 -20.46 -32.89 -48.76
N GLU A 77 -20.96 -34.00 -48.24
CA GLU A 77 -21.36 -34.11 -46.83
C GLU A 77 -20.17 -33.90 -45.89
N ASN A 78 -19.04 -34.57 -46.17
CA ASN A 78 -17.81 -34.41 -45.40
C ASN A 78 -17.27 -32.97 -45.45
N TYR A 79 -17.33 -32.33 -46.61
CA TYR A 79 -16.95 -30.92 -46.76
C TYR A 79 -17.84 -30.00 -45.91
N SER A 80 -19.16 -30.22 -45.89
CA SER A 80 -20.08 -29.45 -45.04
C SER A 80 -19.74 -29.59 -43.55
N LYS A 81 -19.51 -30.83 -43.08
CA LYS A 81 -19.14 -31.10 -41.67
C LYS A 81 -17.80 -30.46 -41.29
N LEU A 82 -16.83 -30.47 -42.22
CA LEU A 82 -15.53 -29.83 -42.01
C LEU A 82 -15.67 -28.31 -41.91
N ALA A 83 -16.47 -27.69 -42.79
CA ALA A 83 -16.74 -26.26 -42.74
C ALA A 83 -17.41 -25.83 -41.42
N GLU A 84 -18.39 -26.58 -40.94
CA GLU A 84 -19.04 -26.32 -39.64
C GLU A 84 -18.07 -26.47 -38.46
N SER A 85 -17.17 -27.45 -38.53
CA SER A 85 -16.15 -27.68 -37.50
C SER A 85 -15.11 -26.56 -37.50
N TYR A 86 -14.73 -26.05 -38.67
CA TYR A 86 -13.84 -24.90 -38.82
C TYR A 86 -14.43 -23.62 -38.20
N GLU A 87 -15.70 -23.31 -38.51
CA GLU A 87 -16.35 -22.12 -37.93
C GLU A 87 -16.49 -22.21 -36.41
N ARG A 88 -16.78 -23.41 -35.87
CA ARG A 88 -16.82 -23.63 -34.42
C ARG A 88 -15.45 -23.41 -33.77
N LEU A 89 -14.38 -23.93 -34.39
CA LEU A 89 -13.02 -23.76 -33.89
C LEU A 89 -12.60 -22.28 -33.91
N LYS A 90 -12.97 -21.54 -34.96
CA LYS A 90 -12.73 -20.10 -35.06
C LYS A 90 -13.40 -19.33 -33.91
N LEU A 91 -14.67 -19.60 -33.63
CA LEU A 91 -15.37 -18.98 -32.50
C LEU A 91 -14.75 -19.33 -31.14
N GLN A 92 -14.24 -20.56 -30.98
CA GLN A 92 -13.51 -20.94 -29.76
C GLN A 92 -12.19 -20.21 -29.63
N TYR A 93 -11.47 -20.00 -30.74
CA TYR A 93 -10.24 -19.22 -30.75
C TYR A 93 -10.50 -17.76 -30.35
N ASP A 94 -11.51 -17.12 -30.93
CA ASP A 94 -11.89 -15.74 -30.62
C ASP A 94 -12.35 -15.59 -29.14
N ASP A 95 -12.96 -16.62 -28.55
CA ASP A 95 -13.31 -16.63 -27.12
C ASP A 95 -12.07 -16.73 -26.22
N VAL A 96 -11.10 -17.58 -26.58
CA VAL A 96 -9.84 -17.72 -25.84
C VAL A 96 -9.02 -16.44 -25.91
N GLU A 97 -8.94 -15.80 -27.08
CA GLU A 97 -8.24 -14.53 -27.26
C GLU A 97 -8.82 -13.43 -26.36
N ARG A 98 -10.15 -13.28 -26.31
CA ARG A 98 -10.80 -12.32 -25.42
C ARG A 98 -10.55 -12.60 -23.94
N ARG A 99 -10.56 -13.87 -23.53
CA ARG A 99 -10.25 -14.26 -22.13
C ARG A 99 -8.78 -13.97 -21.77
N TYR A 100 -7.88 -14.12 -22.73
CA TYR A 100 -6.47 -13.82 -22.53
C TYR A 100 -6.25 -12.33 -22.27
N GLU A 101 -6.85 -11.45 -23.08
CA GLU A 101 -6.73 -10.00 -22.87
C GLU A 101 -7.36 -9.55 -21.54
N ASP A 102 -8.54 -10.07 -21.17
CA ASP A 102 -9.16 -9.78 -19.86
C ASP A 102 -8.29 -10.24 -18.67
N LEU A 103 -7.64 -11.40 -18.80
CA LEU A 103 -6.72 -11.89 -17.76
C LEU A 103 -5.46 -11.02 -17.66
N LYS A 104 -4.94 -10.55 -18.80
CA LYS A 104 -3.78 -9.67 -18.87
C LYS A 104 -4.06 -8.31 -18.21
N GLU A 105 -5.21 -7.71 -18.49
CA GLU A 105 -5.64 -6.46 -17.82
C GLU A 105 -5.73 -6.63 -16.30
N LYS A 106 -6.32 -7.74 -15.83
CA LYS A 106 -6.39 -8.06 -14.39
C LYS A 106 -5.02 -8.26 -13.76
N TYR A 107 -4.08 -8.86 -14.49
CA TYR A 107 -2.70 -9.03 -14.04
C TYR A 107 -1.99 -7.68 -13.88
N ASP A 108 -2.15 -6.79 -14.86
CA ASP A 108 -1.55 -5.46 -14.82
C ASP A 108 -2.11 -4.59 -13.68
N ASP A 109 -3.42 -4.66 -13.41
CA ASP A 109 -4.06 -4.02 -12.25
C ASP A 109 -3.52 -4.57 -10.92
N LEU A 110 -3.39 -5.90 -10.81
CA LEU A 110 -2.84 -6.53 -9.61
C LEU A 110 -1.38 -6.12 -9.36
N MET A 111 -0.56 -6.07 -10.41
CA MET A 111 0.84 -5.63 -10.31
C MET A 111 0.96 -4.18 -9.89
N SER A 112 0.07 -3.31 -10.37
CA SER A 112 0.02 -1.90 -9.97
C SER A 112 -0.29 -1.75 -8.48
N LYS A 113 -1.33 -2.45 -7.98
CA LYS A 113 -1.68 -2.48 -6.55
C LYS A 113 -0.57 -3.05 -5.68
N TYR A 114 0.10 -4.11 -6.13
CA TYR A 114 1.25 -4.67 -5.41
C TYR A 114 2.38 -3.64 -5.29
N SER A 115 2.68 -2.91 -6.37
CA SER A 115 3.69 -1.85 -6.35
C SER A 115 3.34 -0.75 -5.35
N GLU A 116 2.10 -0.29 -5.31
CA GLU A 116 1.62 0.70 -4.33
C GLU A 116 1.78 0.22 -2.88
N ILE A 117 1.40 -1.03 -2.60
CA ILE A 117 1.56 -1.65 -1.28
C ILE A 117 3.04 -1.76 -0.91
N SER A 118 3.90 -2.17 -1.84
CA SER A 118 5.34 -2.34 -1.59
C SER A 118 6.05 -1.04 -1.20
N VAL A 119 5.56 0.11 -1.67
CA VAL A 119 6.10 1.44 -1.32
C VAL A 119 5.50 1.97 -0.01
N SER A 120 4.21 1.75 0.21
CA SER A 120 3.51 2.27 1.41
C SER A 120 3.83 1.47 2.67
N PHE A 121 4.00 0.15 2.57
CA PHE A 121 4.21 -0.72 3.72
C PHE A 121 5.45 -0.37 4.55
N PRO A 122 6.66 -0.16 3.96
CA PRO A 122 7.83 0.26 4.73
C PRO A 122 7.64 1.59 5.45
N ARG A 123 6.98 2.57 4.79
CA ARG A 123 6.72 3.89 5.38
C ARG A 123 5.76 3.82 6.56
N ILE A 124 4.73 3.00 6.46
CA ILE A 124 3.77 2.77 7.56
C ILE A 124 4.50 2.08 8.72
N LYS A 125 5.34 1.09 8.43
CA LYS A 125 6.12 0.38 9.44
C LYS A 125 7.07 1.33 10.18
N GLU A 126 7.83 2.17 9.47
CA GLU A 126 8.74 3.16 10.05
C GLU A 126 8.00 4.16 10.96
N ARG A 127 6.85 4.68 10.51
CA ARG A 127 6.02 5.58 11.34
C ARG A 127 5.46 4.89 12.58
N LEU A 128 5.12 3.61 12.50
CA LEU A 128 4.64 2.84 13.66
C LEU A 128 5.77 2.56 14.65
N GLU A 129 6.99 2.30 14.17
CA GLU A 129 8.19 2.20 15.01
C GLU A 129 8.48 3.54 15.71
N GLU A 130 8.39 4.67 15.00
CA GLU A 130 8.54 6.01 15.58
C GLU A 130 7.49 6.30 16.68
N ILE A 131 6.22 5.97 16.45
CA ILE A 131 5.16 6.14 17.46
C ILE A 131 5.42 5.22 18.66
N SER A 132 5.79 3.96 18.43
CA SER A 132 6.10 3.01 19.50
C SER A 132 7.26 3.50 20.36
N ASP A 133 8.29 4.09 19.75
CA ASP A 133 9.45 4.65 20.46
C ASP A 133 9.07 5.85 21.36
N ARG A 134 8.00 6.58 21.03
CA ARG A 134 7.52 7.73 21.82
C ARG A 134 6.63 7.32 23.00
N ILE A 135 6.10 6.09 22.99
CA ILE A 135 5.15 5.58 24.00
C ILE A 135 5.83 4.62 24.98
N LEU A 136 6.61 3.66 24.48
CA LEU A 136 7.05 2.50 25.27
C LEU A 136 8.42 2.63 25.93
N THR A 137 9.24 3.58 25.51
CA THR A 137 10.64 3.69 25.96
C THR A 137 11.08 5.11 26.37
N PRO A 138 10.34 5.83 27.25
CA PRO A 138 10.73 7.19 27.59
C PRO A 138 12.09 7.30 28.28
N SER A 139 12.61 6.28 28.98
CA SER A 139 13.89 6.47 29.68
C SER A 139 15.07 6.56 28.72
N ASP A 140 15.30 5.55 27.87
CA ASP A 140 16.60 5.40 27.19
C ASP A 140 16.72 6.26 25.92
N ARG A 141 15.59 6.76 25.39
CA ARG A 141 15.52 7.54 24.14
C ARG A 141 15.40 9.05 24.35
N ILE A 142 15.25 9.54 25.59
CA ILE A 142 15.31 10.98 25.91
C ILE A 142 16.46 11.70 25.19
N PRO A 143 17.70 11.16 25.14
CA PRO A 143 18.80 11.85 24.46
C PRO A 143 18.54 12.04 22.96
N ASP A 144 17.98 11.04 22.28
CA ASP A 144 17.63 11.14 20.86
C ASP A 144 16.54 12.19 20.63
N MET A 145 15.49 12.17 21.45
CA MET A 145 14.36 13.10 21.34
C MET A 145 14.79 14.55 21.60
N LEU A 146 15.62 14.77 22.63
CA LEU A 146 16.19 16.08 22.93
C LEU A 146 17.08 16.61 21.79
N ARG A 147 17.73 15.72 21.01
CA ARG A 147 18.51 16.10 19.82
C ARG A 147 17.63 16.41 18.61
N GLN A 148 16.47 15.78 18.48
CA GLN A 148 15.55 15.95 17.34
C GLN A 148 14.69 17.21 17.43
N SER A 149 14.65 17.87 18.59
CA SER A 149 13.89 19.10 18.80
C SER A 149 14.28 20.19 17.78
N ASN A 150 13.32 20.69 16.98
CA ASN A 150 13.58 21.75 16.01
C ASN A 150 13.89 23.07 16.76
N PRO A 151 15.15 23.55 16.76
CA PRO A 151 15.53 24.66 17.60
C PRO A 151 14.98 25.99 17.08
N ALA A 152 14.56 26.11 15.82
CA ALA A 152 14.20 27.41 15.25
C ALA A 152 13.02 28.10 15.98
N MET A 153 11.91 27.37 16.22
CA MET A 153 10.76 27.93 16.96
C MET A 153 11.13 28.26 18.42
N VAL A 154 11.96 27.42 19.03
CA VAL A 154 12.43 27.64 20.41
C VAL A 154 13.35 28.86 20.48
N GLU A 155 14.27 29.00 19.53
CA GLU A 155 15.20 30.12 19.40
C GLU A 155 14.46 31.45 19.16
N ASP A 156 13.41 31.46 18.34
CA ASP A 156 12.58 32.65 18.13
C ASP A 156 11.94 33.14 19.44
N ILE A 157 11.44 32.23 20.28
CA ILE A 157 10.87 32.59 21.58
C ILE A 157 11.99 33.05 22.53
N VAL A 158 13.03 32.23 22.69
CA VAL A 158 14.11 32.45 23.67
C VAL A 158 14.89 33.73 23.34
N HIS A 159 15.32 33.90 22.09
CA HIS A 159 16.12 35.04 21.68
C HIS A 159 15.30 36.23 21.21
N GLY A 160 14.13 35.99 20.62
CA GLY A 160 13.25 37.01 20.06
C GLY A 160 12.26 37.57 21.07
N GLU A 161 11.41 36.76 21.69
CA GLU A 161 10.41 37.25 22.67
C GLU A 161 11.02 37.53 24.05
N LEU A 162 11.73 36.55 24.62
CA LEU A 162 12.27 36.64 25.98
C LEU A 162 13.56 37.47 26.07
N LYS A 163 14.20 37.71 24.90
CA LYS A 163 15.49 38.43 24.77
C LYS A 163 16.58 37.81 25.63
N LEU A 164 16.57 36.48 25.79
CA LEU A 164 17.58 35.75 26.55
C LEU A 164 18.83 35.52 25.72
N ARG A 165 19.97 35.53 26.40
CA ARG A 165 21.32 35.28 25.87
C ARG A 165 22.13 34.48 26.87
N ALA A 166 23.25 33.90 26.44
CA ALA A 166 24.12 33.11 27.30
C ALA A 166 24.60 33.90 28.54
N GLU A 167 24.79 35.21 28.41
CA GLU A 167 25.25 36.12 29.46
C GLU A 167 24.17 36.48 30.48
N THR A 168 22.89 36.18 30.18
CA THR A 168 21.79 36.46 31.10
C THR A 168 22.01 35.68 32.41
N PRO A 169 21.77 36.26 33.60
CA PRO A 169 21.89 35.52 34.85
C PRO A 169 21.01 34.25 34.85
N PRO A 170 21.50 33.11 35.35
CA PRO A 170 20.76 31.83 35.38
C PRO A 170 19.35 31.94 35.98
N GLU A 171 19.20 32.69 37.07
CA GLU A 171 17.94 32.92 37.77
C GLU A 171 16.95 33.69 36.88
N ILE A 172 17.45 34.64 36.08
CA ILE A 172 16.64 35.41 35.14
C ILE A 172 16.25 34.56 33.92
N LYS A 173 17.13 33.66 33.46
CA LYS A 173 16.80 32.68 32.41
C LYS A 173 15.64 31.79 32.87
N ALA A 174 15.79 31.16 34.03
CA ALA A 174 14.79 30.28 34.63
C ALA A 174 13.45 31.00 34.85
N ARG A 175 13.50 32.22 35.41
CA ARG A 175 12.32 33.05 35.65
C ARG A 175 11.57 33.37 34.37
N LYS A 176 12.24 33.96 33.38
CA LYS A 176 11.58 34.38 32.13
C LYS A 176 10.97 33.19 31.38
N ILE A 177 11.66 32.04 31.36
CA ILE A 177 11.17 30.84 30.70
C ILE A 177 9.93 30.30 31.43
N LEU A 178 10.02 30.06 32.73
CA LEU A 178 8.91 29.49 33.49
C LEU A 178 7.68 30.42 33.50
N GLU A 179 7.87 31.72 33.74
CA GLU A 179 6.78 32.71 33.68
C GLU A 179 6.12 32.74 32.30
N TRP A 180 6.91 32.73 31.22
CA TRP A 180 6.36 32.69 29.87
C TRP A 180 5.54 31.43 29.64
N MET A 181 6.01 30.26 30.09
CA MET A 181 5.25 29.02 29.97
C MET A 181 3.94 29.06 30.75
N MET A 182 3.97 29.54 32.02
CA MET A 182 2.77 29.68 32.84
C MET A 182 1.70 30.59 32.21
N LEU A 183 2.12 31.55 31.38
CA LEU A 183 1.23 32.53 30.75
C LEU A 183 0.81 32.14 29.33
N ASN A 184 1.56 31.29 28.62
CA ASN A 184 1.34 30.99 27.21
C ASN A 184 0.96 29.54 26.92
N LEU A 185 1.13 28.61 27.86
CA LEU A 185 0.84 27.19 27.67
C LEU A 185 -0.23 26.70 28.64
N GLU A 186 -0.94 25.63 28.32
CA GLU A 186 -1.87 24.96 29.24
C GLU A 186 -1.41 23.51 29.52
N TYR A 187 -1.85 22.94 30.63
CA TYR A 187 -1.65 21.51 30.87
C TYR A 187 -2.64 20.75 30.00
N LEU A 188 -2.14 19.84 29.17
CA LEU A 188 -2.93 19.00 28.28
C LEU A 188 -2.53 17.56 28.50
N ASP A 189 -3.46 16.73 28.96
CA ASP A 189 -3.24 15.29 29.03
C ASP A 189 -2.93 14.75 27.64
N ASP A 190 -2.19 13.65 27.60
CA ASP A 190 -1.93 12.97 26.35
C ASP A 190 -3.17 12.36 25.73
N ASP A 191 -3.21 12.47 24.40
CA ASP A 191 -4.18 11.79 23.59
C ASP A 191 -3.85 10.29 23.55
N PHE A 192 -4.87 9.45 23.38
CA PHE A 192 -4.65 8.02 23.19
C PHE A 192 -3.93 7.77 21.87
N HIS A 193 -2.74 7.17 21.93
CA HIS A 193 -1.99 6.76 20.76
C HIS A 193 -2.01 5.25 20.61
N GLN A 194 -2.23 4.80 19.37
CA GLN A 194 -2.20 3.39 19.01
C GLN A 194 -0.80 2.99 18.56
N TYR A 195 -0.32 1.86 19.04
CA TYR A 195 1.00 1.33 18.70
C TYR A 195 0.99 -0.20 18.65
N LEU A 196 2.02 -0.79 18.03
CA LEU A 196 2.11 -2.24 17.85
C LEU A 196 3.13 -2.83 18.82
N ILE A 197 2.70 -3.81 19.63
CA ILE A 197 3.60 -4.75 20.30
C ILE A 197 3.52 -6.09 19.59
N GLY A 198 4.57 -6.44 18.85
CA GLY A 198 4.57 -7.64 18.00
C GLY A 198 3.52 -7.55 16.90
N ALA A 199 2.43 -8.32 17.02
CA ALA A 199 1.30 -8.33 16.08
C ALA A 199 -0.01 -7.80 16.69
N THR A 200 0.04 -7.25 17.91
CA THR A 200 -1.13 -6.74 18.62
C THR A 200 -1.13 -5.22 18.59
N LEU A 201 -2.29 -4.63 18.25
CA LEU A 201 -2.53 -3.19 18.35
C LEU A 201 -2.96 -2.86 19.78
N GLU A 202 -2.16 -2.08 20.46
CA GLU A 202 -2.41 -1.59 21.82
C GLU A 202 -2.68 -0.09 21.79
N SER A 203 -3.25 0.44 22.87
CA SER A 203 -3.46 1.88 23.05
C SER A 203 -2.89 2.31 24.39
N HIS A 204 -2.15 3.41 24.39
CA HIS A 204 -1.58 3.98 25.59
C HIS A 204 -1.85 5.49 25.62
N GLN A 205 -1.99 6.03 26.82
CA GLN A 205 -2.26 7.45 27.06
C GLN A 205 -1.02 8.07 27.71
N ASP A 206 0.09 8.04 26.97
CA ASP A 206 1.40 8.62 27.32
C ASP A 206 2.16 8.70 25.98
N PHE A 207 2.44 9.90 25.51
CA PHE A 207 3.02 10.19 24.21
C PHE A 207 3.86 11.46 24.30
N PHE A 208 5.16 11.25 24.42
CA PHE A 208 6.12 12.33 24.50
C PHE A 208 6.08 13.20 23.23
N SER A 209 5.72 14.47 23.36
CA SER A 209 5.76 15.50 22.32
C SER A 209 7.12 16.19 22.23
N LEU A 210 7.58 16.45 21.00
CA LEU A 210 8.78 17.26 20.78
C LEU A 210 8.49 18.73 21.17
N PRO A 211 9.49 19.52 21.60
CA PRO A 211 9.29 20.91 22.02
C PRO A 211 8.53 21.79 21.01
N ASN A 212 8.78 21.62 19.71
CA ASN A 212 8.05 22.34 18.67
C ASN A 212 6.58 21.90 18.56
N GLU A 213 6.28 20.63 18.79
CA GLU A 213 4.91 20.11 18.82
C GLU A 213 4.16 20.63 20.04
N THR A 214 4.79 20.62 21.23
CA THR A 214 4.24 21.23 22.45
C THR A 214 3.89 22.71 22.26
N LEU A 215 4.76 23.47 21.56
CA LEU A 215 4.52 24.88 21.23
C LEU A 215 3.33 25.07 20.26
N VAL A 216 3.22 24.22 19.24
CA VAL A 216 2.11 24.27 18.26
C VAL A 216 0.78 23.89 18.92
N ARG A 217 0.77 22.81 19.72
CA ARG A 217 -0.38 22.35 20.52
C ARG A 217 -0.80 23.41 21.53
N GLY A 218 0.17 24.19 22.04
CA GLY A 218 -0.06 25.24 23.02
C GLY A 218 -0.06 24.74 24.47
N GLY A 219 0.56 23.59 24.71
CA GLY A 219 0.50 22.87 25.98
C GLY A 219 0.93 21.41 25.81
N GLY A 220 1.00 20.73 26.95
CA GLY A 220 1.37 19.33 27.10
C GLY A 220 1.30 18.97 28.58
N ASP A 221 1.63 17.74 28.92
CA ASP A 221 1.66 17.25 30.29
C ASP A 221 3.10 17.36 30.87
N CYS A 222 3.50 16.45 31.76
CA CYS A 222 4.71 16.65 32.57
C CYS A 222 6.02 16.61 31.77
N GLU A 223 6.20 15.62 30.90
CA GLU A 223 7.42 15.42 30.11
C GLU A 223 7.51 16.40 28.96
N ASP A 224 6.38 16.72 28.32
CA ASP A 224 6.28 17.74 27.28
C ASP A 224 6.78 19.10 27.77
N LEU A 225 6.24 19.54 28.91
CA LEU A 225 6.57 20.83 29.49
C LEU A 225 8.00 20.84 30.02
N ALA A 226 8.47 19.77 30.67
CA ALA A 226 9.85 19.68 31.15
C ALA A 226 10.86 19.70 30.00
N THR A 227 10.56 19.00 28.91
CA THR A 227 11.41 18.95 27.71
C THR A 227 11.47 20.31 27.01
N LEU A 228 10.35 21.04 26.95
CA LEU A 228 10.36 22.41 26.44
C LEU A 228 11.21 23.34 27.30
N VAL A 229 11.08 23.30 28.64
CA VAL A 229 11.97 24.06 29.56
C VAL A 229 13.43 23.73 29.31
N TYR A 230 13.76 22.44 29.22
CA TYR A 230 15.12 21.96 28.97
C TYR A 230 15.66 22.56 27.67
N THR A 231 14.93 22.46 26.57
CA THR A 231 15.38 22.95 25.25
C THR A 231 15.52 24.48 25.25
N MET A 232 14.59 25.20 25.88
CA MET A 232 14.67 26.66 26.01
C MET A 232 15.89 27.12 26.82
N LEU A 233 16.21 26.44 27.93
CA LEU A 233 17.41 26.74 28.71
C LEU A 233 18.69 26.36 27.96
N LYS A 234 18.68 25.21 27.27
CA LYS A 234 19.82 24.70 26.49
C LYS A 234 20.32 25.72 25.48
N ALA A 235 19.39 26.39 24.79
CA ALA A 235 19.69 27.41 23.78
C ALA A 235 20.47 28.62 24.34
N VAL A 236 20.47 28.82 25.66
CA VAL A 236 21.12 29.97 26.32
C VAL A 236 22.04 29.56 27.46
N LEU A 237 22.54 28.32 27.50
CA LEU A 237 23.53 27.94 28.50
C LEU A 237 24.86 28.65 28.26
N LYS A 238 25.54 29.01 29.35
CA LYS A 238 26.94 29.43 29.32
C LYS A 238 27.83 28.36 29.95
N LYS A 239 29.14 28.48 29.76
CA LYS A 239 30.12 27.58 30.38
C LYS A 239 29.93 27.52 31.90
N GLY A 240 29.77 26.30 32.44
CA GLY A 240 29.57 26.03 33.87
C GLY A 240 28.10 25.93 34.30
N GLU A 241 27.15 26.17 33.39
CA GLU A 241 25.74 25.85 33.55
C GLU A 241 25.46 24.46 32.97
N GLN A 242 24.78 23.61 33.72
CA GLN A 242 24.34 22.28 33.29
C GLN A 242 22.83 22.15 33.51
N ILE A 243 22.14 21.45 32.62
CA ILE A 243 20.70 21.18 32.76
C ILE A 243 20.43 19.70 32.53
N TYR A 244 19.45 19.18 33.23
CA TYR A 244 19.04 17.80 33.19
C TYR A 244 17.53 17.68 33.28
N ILE A 245 16.95 16.72 32.56
CA ILE A 245 15.64 16.18 32.88
C ILE A 245 15.79 15.28 34.11
N ILE A 246 14.88 15.41 35.07
CA ILE A 246 14.83 14.56 36.27
C ILE A 246 13.45 13.96 36.42
N GLN A 247 13.38 12.69 36.81
CA GLN A 247 12.13 12.00 37.07
C GLN A 247 12.03 11.61 38.55
N ILE A 248 10.85 11.80 39.10
CA ILE A 248 10.44 11.21 40.37
C ILE A 248 9.44 10.09 40.13
N SER A 249 9.48 9.09 40.98
CA SER A 249 8.54 7.97 40.95
C SER A 249 8.10 7.59 42.35
N GLY A 250 6.88 7.09 42.47
CA GLY A 250 6.32 6.57 43.71
C GLY A 250 5.02 5.83 43.47
N GLY A 251 4.94 4.57 43.87
CA GLY A 251 3.85 3.68 43.46
C GLY A 251 3.86 3.47 41.94
N GLU A 252 2.71 3.69 41.30
CA GLU A 252 2.56 3.65 39.83
C GLU A 252 2.70 5.02 39.16
N THR A 253 2.86 6.09 39.95
CA THR A 253 2.93 7.46 39.45
C THR A 253 4.38 7.87 39.18
N ARG A 254 4.58 8.53 38.04
CA ARG A 254 5.84 9.17 37.66
C ARG A 254 5.56 10.64 37.38
N HIS A 255 6.57 11.47 37.56
CA HIS A 255 6.51 12.89 37.23
C HIS A 255 7.89 13.39 36.82
N ILE A 256 7.93 14.33 35.87
CA ILE A 256 9.17 14.84 35.29
C ILE A 256 9.32 16.34 35.54
N GLY A 257 10.55 16.76 35.83
CA GLY A 257 10.95 18.15 35.96
C GLY A 257 12.34 18.39 35.39
N VAL A 258 12.86 19.60 35.60
CA VAL A 258 14.18 20.02 35.12
C VAL A 258 15.08 20.41 36.28
N ALA A 259 16.26 19.81 36.35
CA ALA A 259 17.35 20.22 37.23
C ALA A 259 18.28 21.18 36.49
N TYR A 260 18.34 22.43 36.92
CA TYR A 260 19.32 23.42 36.49
C TYR A 260 20.43 23.50 37.53
N LYS A 261 21.64 23.06 37.14
CA LYS A 261 22.82 22.99 38.01
C LYS A 261 23.82 24.10 37.69
N LEU A 262 24.35 24.70 38.76
CA LEU A 262 25.42 25.67 38.72
C LEU A 262 26.42 25.34 39.83
N LYS A 263 27.61 24.84 39.46
CA LYS A 263 28.61 24.30 40.39
C LYS A 263 28.02 23.20 41.28
N ASP A 264 28.03 23.38 42.58
CA ASP A 264 27.52 22.49 43.64
C ASP A 264 26.02 22.71 43.93
N LYS A 265 25.39 23.70 43.29
CA LYS A 265 24.01 24.09 43.57
C LYS A 265 23.03 23.71 42.48
N LEU A 266 21.78 23.51 42.87
CA LEU A 266 20.68 23.08 42.04
C LEU A 266 19.48 24.01 42.17
N MET A 267 18.83 24.27 41.05
CA MET A 267 17.47 24.80 40.97
C MET A 267 16.63 23.79 40.21
N ILE A 268 15.51 23.38 40.78
CA ILE A 268 14.52 22.53 40.15
C ILE A 268 13.43 23.42 39.57
N ILE A 269 13.10 23.20 38.30
CA ILE A 269 12.07 23.89 37.55
C ILE A 269 11.09 22.82 37.08
N ASP A 270 9.85 22.93 37.53
CA ASP A 270 8.81 21.95 37.31
C ASP A 270 7.55 22.68 36.83
N PRO A 271 7.40 22.87 35.51
CA PRO A 271 6.29 23.62 34.95
C PRO A 271 4.95 22.95 35.26
N ALA A 272 4.83 21.63 35.05
CA ALA A 272 3.60 20.88 35.30
C ALA A 272 3.15 20.92 36.76
N GLY A 273 4.09 20.83 37.71
CA GLY A 273 3.84 21.04 39.13
C GLY A 273 3.58 22.48 39.54
N GLY A 274 3.74 23.43 38.61
CA GLY A 274 3.72 24.87 38.90
C GLY A 274 4.74 25.24 39.95
N TYR A 275 5.96 24.67 39.87
CA TYR A 275 6.97 24.75 40.90
C TYR A 275 8.32 25.23 40.35
N VAL A 276 9.01 26.03 41.13
CA VAL A 276 10.45 26.27 41.02
C VAL A 276 11.03 26.17 42.42
N THR A 277 12.31 25.83 42.59
CA THR A 277 12.92 25.67 43.91
C THR A 277 12.44 26.71 44.92
N ASN A 278 11.74 26.19 45.94
CA ASN A 278 11.16 26.89 47.08
C ASN A 278 9.93 27.80 46.80
N ALA A 279 9.26 27.67 45.65
CA ALA A 279 8.10 28.48 45.32
C ALA A 279 7.09 27.76 44.41
N LYS A 280 5.81 27.86 44.75
CA LYS A 280 4.70 27.50 43.87
C LYS A 280 4.26 28.69 43.04
N VAL A 281 4.25 28.55 41.72
CA VAL A 281 3.80 29.57 40.77
C VAL A 281 2.28 29.50 40.63
N LEU A 282 1.63 30.63 40.87
CA LEU A 282 0.17 30.72 40.94
C LEU A 282 -0.31 31.97 40.19
N LEU A 283 -1.56 31.97 39.75
CA LEU A 283 -2.26 33.19 39.37
C LEU A 283 -3.08 33.70 40.56
N GLU A 284 -2.73 34.86 41.07
CA GLU A 284 -3.50 35.59 42.07
C GLU A 284 -4.56 36.44 41.39
N MET A 285 -5.81 36.32 41.85
CA MET A 285 -6.91 37.19 41.42
C MET A 285 -7.84 37.54 42.59
N PHE A 286 -8.62 38.60 42.40
CA PHE A 286 -9.64 39.04 43.35
C PHE A 286 -11.03 38.81 42.78
N MET A 287 -11.83 38.00 43.44
CA MET A 287 -13.22 37.72 43.08
C MET A 287 -14.18 38.40 44.04
N LYS A 288 -15.23 39.04 43.51
CA LYS A 288 -16.32 39.59 44.33
C LYS A 288 -17.47 38.59 44.38
N LYS A 289 -17.91 38.24 45.59
CA LYS A 289 -19.15 37.50 45.83
C LYS A 289 -19.95 38.28 46.86
N GLU A 290 -21.13 38.76 46.43
CA GLU A 290 -21.97 39.69 47.20
C GLU A 290 -21.20 40.96 47.59
N LEU A 291 -21.05 41.22 48.90
CA LEU A 291 -20.32 42.38 49.45
C LEU A 291 -18.88 42.05 49.87
N LYS A 292 -18.40 40.82 49.62
CA LYS A 292 -17.07 40.36 50.04
C LYS A 292 -16.14 40.18 48.84
N THR A 293 -14.89 40.58 49.03
CA THR A 293 -13.80 40.34 48.07
C THR A 293 -12.96 39.18 48.57
N TYR A 294 -12.74 38.20 47.72
CA TYR A 294 -11.97 37.00 47.99
C TYR A 294 -10.70 37.02 47.16
N LYS A 295 -9.57 36.77 47.82
CA LYS A 295 -8.31 36.50 47.16
C LYS A 295 -8.27 35.01 46.83
N VAL A 296 -8.07 34.65 45.56
CA VAL A 296 -7.95 33.25 45.14
C VAL A 296 -6.68 33.04 44.34
N TRP A 297 -6.18 31.81 44.40
CA TRP A 297 -5.01 31.35 43.67
C TRP A 297 -5.41 30.23 42.74
N LEU A 298 -5.04 30.35 41.48
CA LEU A 298 -5.31 29.36 40.45
C LEU A 298 -4.00 28.76 39.94
N ASN A 299 -4.02 27.49 39.56
CA ASN A 299 -2.94 26.90 38.78
C ASN A 299 -2.93 27.58 37.40
N PRO A 300 -1.84 28.27 37.00
CA PRO A 300 -1.78 28.91 35.69
C PRO A 300 -2.04 27.90 34.58
N LEU A 301 -1.43 26.73 34.59
CA LEU A 301 -1.57 25.74 33.52
C LEU A 301 -2.97 25.12 33.43
N GLY A 302 -3.78 25.15 34.49
CA GLY A 302 -5.17 24.69 34.48
C GLY A 302 -6.15 25.66 33.82
N ILE A 303 -5.69 26.79 33.28
CA ILE A 303 -6.51 27.79 32.60
C ILE A 303 -6.20 27.73 31.10
N ARG A 304 -7.22 27.71 30.24
CA ARG A 304 -6.95 27.69 28.80
C ARG A 304 -6.22 28.95 28.32
N ARG A 305 -5.30 28.78 27.35
CA ARG A 305 -4.43 29.84 26.81
C ARG A 305 -5.18 31.11 26.39
N GLU A 306 -6.34 30.93 25.74
CA GLU A 306 -7.20 32.02 25.27
C GLU A 306 -7.72 32.92 26.41
N TRP A 307 -8.01 32.34 27.58
CA TRP A 307 -8.52 33.07 28.75
C TRP A 307 -7.41 33.74 29.54
N LYS A 308 -6.21 33.16 29.58
CA LYS A 308 -5.06 33.76 30.29
C LYS A 308 -4.76 35.17 29.82
N ARG A 309 -4.73 35.37 28.50
CA ARG A 309 -4.45 36.67 27.91
C ARG A 309 -5.48 37.72 28.35
N PHE A 310 -6.76 37.34 28.43
CA PHE A 310 -7.82 38.20 28.94
C PHE A 310 -7.61 38.54 30.42
N LEU A 311 -7.34 37.53 31.27
CA LEU A 311 -7.12 37.72 32.70
C LEU A 311 -5.95 38.66 33.00
N ILE A 312 -4.83 38.48 32.32
CA ILE A 312 -3.61 39.28 32.55
C ILE A 312 -3.75 40.68 31.96
N LYS A 313 -4.15 40.81 30.68
CA LYS A 313 -4.25 42.15 30.04
C LYS A 313 -5.35 43.01 30.65
N GLY A 314 -6.42 42.39 31.15
CA GLY A 314 -7.48 43.09 31.87
C GLY A 314 -7.11 43.47 33.31
N GLY A 315 -5.94 43.05 33.81
CA GLY A 315 -5.52 43.29 35.19
C GLY A 315 -6.33 42.50 36.23
N PHE A 316 -7.05 41.46 35.82
CA PHE A 316 -7.87 40.63 36.69
C PHE A 316 -7.05 39.60 37.47
N ALA A 317 -5.93 39.16 36.89
CA ALA A 317 -4.99 38.25 37.52
C ALA A 317 -3.55 38.72 37.34
N LYS A 318 -2.70 38.35 38.28
CA LYS A 318 -1.24 38.50 38.17
C LYS A 318 -0.56 37.21 38.57
N LEU A 319 0.60 36.94 37.97
CA LEU A 319 1.44 35.84 38.42
C LEU A 319 2.01 36.17 39.80
N THR A 320 1.99 35.19 40.70
CA THR A 320 2.54 35.29 42.05
C THR A 320 3.24 34.01 42.44
N TYR A 321 4.02 34.09 43.51
CA TYR A 321 4.70 32.96 44.11
C TYR A 321 4.18 32.75 45.52
N MET A 322 3.83 31.51 45.86
CA MET A 322 3.63 31.10 47.24
C MET A 322 4.94 30.45 47.69
N GLU A 323 5.70 31.20 48.47
CA GLU A 323 7.08 30.88 48.84
C GLU A 323 7.26 30.97 50.36
N GLU A 324 8.12 30.12 50.93
CA GLU A 324 8.63 30.30 52.29
C GLU A 324 9.83 31.27 52.32
N VAL A 325 10.57 31.38 51.19
CA VAL A 325 11.74 32.25 50.92
C VAL A 325 11.79 32.57 49.42
N GLU A 326 12.42 33.69 49.00
CA GLU A 326 12.53 34.16 47.61
C GLU A 326 12.74 33.06 46.54
N ALA A 327 11.85 33.02 45.55
CA ALA A 327 11.83 32.11 44.41
C ALA A 327 13.05 32.24 43.47
N TYR A 328 13.30 31.20 42.67
CA TYR A 328 14.39 31.12 41.68
C TYR A 328 15.79 31.23 42.30
N ARG A 329 16.01 30.52 43.41
CA ARG A 329 17.33 30.40 44.03
C ARG A 329 17.96 29.04 43.75
N PHE A 330 19.27 29.06 43.57
CA PHE A 330 20.10 27.86 43.59
C PHE A 330 20.39 27.48 45.05
N LEU A 331 20.02 26.27 45.45
CA LEU A 331 20.26 25.71 46.78
C LEU A 331 21.22 24.53 46.69
N GLU A 332 21.69 24.03 47.83
CA GLU A 332 22.40 22.75 47.86
C GLU A 332 21.50 21.66 47.27
N ALA A 333 22.08 20.71 46.53
CA ALA A 333 21.32 19.70 45.80
C ALA A 333 20.34 18.93 46.71
N ARG A 334 20.78 18.59 47.92
CA ARG A 334 19.95 17.92 48.93
C ARG A 334 18.71 18.75 49.30
N ASP A 335 18.86 20.04 49.51
CA ASP A 335 17.77 20.93 49.93
C ASP A 335 16.78 21.15 48.78
N ALA A 336 17.28 21.44 47.57
CA ALA A 336 16.45 21.61 46.38
C ALA A 336 15.60 20.36 46.10
N VAL A 337 16.21 19.18 46.12
CA VAL A 337 15.53 17.90 45.89
C VAL A 337 14.54 17.62 47.00
N THR A 338 14.90 17.83 48.27
CA THR A 338 13.99 17.58 49.40
C THR A 338 12.73 18.44 49.31
N LEU A 339 12.89 19.73 48.98
CA LEU A 339 11.76 20.64 48.81
C LEU A 339 10.85 20.21 47.65
N TRP A 340 11.43 19.76 46.54
CA TRP A 340 10.64 19.29 45.39
C TRP A 340 9.90 17.98 45.69
N LEU A 341 10.55 17.01 46.34
CA LEU A 341 9.89 15.77 46.76
C LEU A 341 8.75 16.06 47.75
N ASN A 342 8.93 17.03 48.66
CA ASN A 342 7.88 17.46 49.59
C ASN A 342 6.68 18.08 48.87
N HIS A 343 6.91 18.88 47.82
CA HIS A 343 5.84 19.45 46.99
C HIS A 343 4.95 18.34 46.40
N TRP A 344 5.53 17.21 46.01
CA TRP A 344 4.83 16.08 45.40
C TRP A 344 4.27 15.04 46.38
N ARG A 345 4.56 15.12 47.69
CA ARG A 345 4.09 14.11 48.68
C ARG A 345 2.57 13.98 48.80
N GLY A 346 1.81 15.01 48.40
CA GLY A 346 0.36 14.97 48.39
C GLY A 346 -0.24 14.18 47.23
N GLU A 347 0.53 13.98 46.16
CA GLU A 347 0.07 13.43 44.89
C GLU A 347 0.81 12.12 44.52
N ILE A 348 2.07 11.97 44.96
CA ILE A 348 2.92 10.81 44.69
C ILE A 348 3.27 10.12 46.00
N ILE A 349 3.06 8.80 46.08
CA ILE A 349 3.32 8.01 47.28
C ILE A 349 4.83 7.78 47.42
N HIS A 350 5.44 8.32 48.48
CA HIS A 350 6.88 8.19 48.76
C HIS A 350 7.79 8.56 47.57
N PRO A 351 7.71 9.80 47.06
CA PRO A 351 8.42 10.18 45.85
C PRO A 351 9.93 10.08 46.07
N SER A 352 10.63 9.49 45.10
CA SER A 352 12.09 9.43 45.03
C SER A 352 12.58 9.74 43.62
N ILE A 353 13.79 10.28 43.51
CA ILE A 353 14.42 10.49 42.19
C ILE A 353 14.79 9.12 41.62
N SER A 354 14.28 8.79 40.44
CA SER A 354 14.53 7.51 39.77
C SER A 354 15.31 7.64 38.46
N MET A 355 15.37 8.82 37.86
CA MET A 355 16.12 9.04 36.62
C MET A 355 16.64 10.46 36.51
N VAL A 356 17.80 10.60 35.85
CA VAL A 356 18.31 11.84 35.28
C VAL A 356 18.71 11.61 33.83
N ALA A 357 18.46 12.58 32.97
CA ALA A 357 18.81 12.51 31.56
C ALA A 357 19.20 13.87 30.98
N ASN A 358 19.94 13.85 29.89
CA ASN A 358 20.18 15.00 29.03
C ASN A 358 20.28 14.53 27.56
N ASP A 359 20.69 15.42 26.66
CA ASP A 359 20.87 15.12 25.24
C ASP A 359 22.05 14.17 24.91
N THR A 360 22.70 13.57 25.91
CA THR A 360 23.84 12.66 25.73
C THR A 360 23.70 11.34 26.47
N PHE A 361 23.01 11.30 27.61
CA PHE A 361 22.88 10.08 28.41
C PHE A 361 21.59 10.06 29.22
N VAL A 362 21.27 8.85 29.69
CA VAL A 362 20.24 8.56 30.68
C VAL A 362 20.89 7.76 31.80
N LYS A 363 20.53 8.06 33.03
CA LYS A 363 20.98 7.32 34.20
C LYS A 363 19.83 7.14 35.19
N THR A 364 19.65 5.92 35.66
CA THR A 364 18.63 5.55 36.63
C THR A 364 19.23 5.40 38.03
N PHE A 365 18.38 5.55 39.05
CA PHE A 365 18.75 5.46 40.46
C PHE A 365 17.73 4.64 41.22
N THR A 366 18.19 3.87 42.20
CA THR A 366 17.32 3.10 43.10
C THR A 366 16.85 3.99 44.27
N THR A 367 17.65 4.98 44.64
CA THR A 367 17.34 5.90 45.75
C THR A 367 17.71 7.34 45.41
N THR A 368 17.01 8.30 46.05
CA THR A 368 17.38 9.71 45.98
C THR A 368 18.80 9.98 46.47
N GLN A 369 19.33 9.18 47.42
CA GLN A 369 20.69 9.36 47.91
C GLN A 369 21.73 9.01 46.83
N GLU A 370 21.50 7.97 46.02
CA GLU A 370 22.37 7.65 44.88
C GLU A 370 22.40 8.78 43.84
N PHE A 371 21.25 9.43 43.61
CA PHE A 371 21.18 10.62 42.75
C PHE A 371 22.01 11.78 43.33
N LEU A 372 21.86 12.07 44.64
CA LEU A 372 22.60 13.13 45.31
C LEU A 372 24.12 12.89 45.25
N ASP A 373 24.56 11.67 45.55
CA ASP A 373 25.98 11.29 45.49
C ASP A 373 26.58 11.42 44.09
N TRP A 374 25.75 11.26 43.05
CA TRP A 374 26.15 11.42 41.66
C TRP A 374 26.16 12.89 41.23
N ILE A 375 25.09 13.64 41.50
CA ILE A 375 24.96 15.03 41.01
C ILE A 375 26.05 15.92 41.62
N GLU A 376 26.44 15.69 42.87
CA GLU A 376 27.52 16.41 43.57
C GLU A 376 28.90 16.18 42.95
N LYS A 377 29.11 15.08 42.22
CA LYS A 377 30.38 14.72 41.56
C LYS A 377 30.42 15.02 40.06
N SER A 378 29.27 15.36 39.47
CA SER A 378 29.05 15.48 38.02
C SER A 378 29.44 16.82 37.41
#